data_AF-A0A660WUP1-F1
#
_entry.id   AF-A0A660WUP1-F1
#
_cell.length_a   1.000
_cell.length_b   1.000
_cell.length_c   1.000
_cell.angle_alpha   90.00
_cell.angle_beta   90.00
_cell.angle_gamma   90.00
#
_symmetry.space_group_name_H-M   'P 1'
#
loop_
_entity.id
_entity.type
_entity.pdbx_description
1 polymer ?
#
loop_
_entity_poly.entity_id
_entity_poly.type
_entity_poly.pdbx_seq_one_letter_code
_entity_poly.pdbx_strand_id
1 'polypeptide(L)'
;MKRLLSFTLLEVCLATLVFILALAGLILFYLNSQEFGGIFSSTLRALWEAQKMMETIKGSQFSSIYSTYNNYIFDVSGFASYDAKGIVYVDKEGGRDDLLRVTVVVCFRAGRRIIGEDLDLDGVLDGGEDSNGNGRIDSPVELVTLVTSRY
;
A
#
# COMPACT_ATOMS: atom_id res chain seq x y z
N MET A 1 -0.40 34.24 -57.46
CA MET A 1 -0.82 32.82 -57.36
C MET A 1 -0.17 32.20 -56.14
N LYS A 2 -0.95 31.78 -55.14
CA LYS A 2 -0.43 31.03 -53.97
C LYS A 2 0.01 29.64 -54.45
N ARG A 3 1.28 29.28 -54.26
CA ARG A 3 1.74 27.90 -54.50
C ARG A 3 1.05 27.00 -53.47
N LEU A 4 0.19 26.10 -53.93
CA LEU A 4 -0.29 24.98 -53.13
C LEU A 4 0.89 24.01 -53.03
N LEU A 5 1.50 23.92 -51.84
CA LEU A 5 2.48 22.89 -51.52
C LEU A 5 1.75 21.55 -51.54
N SER A 6 1.90 20.78 -52.62
CA SER A 6 1.41 19.41 -52.71
C SER A 6 2.32 18.51 -51.88
N PHE A 7 1.78 17.91 -50.83
CA PHE A 7 2.52 16.94 -50.01
C PHE A 7 2.90 15.72 -50.83
N THR A 8 4.12 15.23 -50.63
CA THR A 8 4.55 13.98 -51.24
C THR A 8 3.89 12.80 -50.53
N LEU A 9 3.60 11.72 -51.28
CA LEU A 9 3.02 10.50 -50.70
C LEU A 9 3.86 9.95 -49.53
N LEU A 10 5.19 10.07 -49.64
CA LEU A 10 6.14 9.62 -48.62
C LEU A 10 6.00 10.40 -47.30
N GLU A 11 5.81 11.71 -47.35
CA GLU A 11 5.57 12.53 -46.14
C GLU A 11 4.29 12.13 -45.42
N VAL A 12 3.22 11.83 -46.18
CA VAL A 12 1.95 11.34 -45.60
C VAL A 12 2.12 9.96 -44.96
N CYS A 13 2.86 9.06 -45.60
CA CYS A 13 3.17 7.74 -45.03
C CYS A 13 4.03 7.82 -43.76
N LEU A 14 5.03 8.71 -43.71
CA LEU A 14 5.83 8.91 -42.50
C LEU A 14 5.03 9.57 -41.38
N ALA A 15 4.23 10.59 -41.69
CA ALA A 15 3.39 11.25 -40.70
C ALA A 15 2.36 10.30 -40.07
N THR A 16 1.74 9.44 -40.89
CA THR A 16 0.79 8.44 -40.41
C THR A 16 1.46 7.35 -39.56
N LEU A 17 2.66 6.90 -39.92
CA LEU A 17 3.44 5.96 -39.09
C LEU A 17 3.73 6.53 -37.70
N VAL A 18 4.25 7.77 -37.63
CA VAL A 18 4.55 8.44 -36.37
C VAL A 18 3.28 8.65 -35.55
N PHE A 19 2.17 9.01 -36.20
CA PHE A 19 0.88 9.16 -35.54
C PHE A 19 0.37 7.84 -34.92
N ILE A 20 0.46 6.72 -35.63
CA ILE A 20 0.03 5.41 -35.11
C ILE A 20 0.86 5.02 -33.88
N LEU A 21 2.19 5.19 -33.94
CA LEU A 21 3.07 4.89 -32.82
C LEU A 21 2.78 5.79 -31.61
N ALA A 22 2.58 7.09 -31.83
CA ALA A 22 2.20 8.02 -30.77
C ALA A 22 0.85 7.66 -30.14
N LEU A 23 -0.15 7.32 -30.96
CA LEU A 23 -1.48 6.93 -30.49
C LEU A 23 -1.44 5.64 -29.68
N ALA A 24 -0.70 4.63 -30.14
CA ALA A 24 -0.52 3.38 -29.41
C ALA A 24 0.16 3.63 -28.04
N GLY A 25 1.17 4.49 -27.99
CA GLY A 25 1.83 4.89 -26.75
C GLY A 25 0.89 5.60 -25.77
N LEU A 26 0.04 6.50 -26.27
CA LEU A 26 -0.95 7.20 -25.44
C LEU A 26 -2.01 6.26 -24.86
N ILE A 27 -2.49 5.30 -25.64
CA ILE A 27 -3.45 4.30 -25.15
C ILE A 27 -2.82 3.45 -24.05
N LEU A 28 -1.59 2.98 -24.24
CA LEU A 28 -0.89 2.19 -23.22
C LEU A 28 -0.66 3.00 -21.93
N PHE A 29 -0.26 4.26 -22.07
CA PHE A 29 -0.09 5.16 -20.93
C PHE A 29 -1.40 5.37 -20.16
N TYR A 30 -2.51 5.57 -20.88
CA TYR A 30 -3.83 5.76 -20.27
C TYR A 30 -4.27 4.54 -19.45
N LEU A 31 -4.11 3.33 -19.99
CA LEU A 31 -4.46 2.09 -19.29
C LEU A 31 -3.62 1.91 -18.02
N ASN A 32 -2.31 2.14 -18.10
CA ASN A 32 -1.42 2.05 -16.94
C ASN A 32 -1.77 3.09 -15.86
N SER A 33 -2.20 4.30 -16.27
CA SER A 33 -2.60 5.34 -15.33
C SER A 33 -3.87 4.97 -14.54
N GLN A 34 -4.80 4.22 -15.13
CA GLN A 34 -6.00 3.76 -14.42
C GLN A 34 -5.65 2.75 -13.32
N GLU A 35 -4.82 1.76 -13.64
CA GLU A 35 -4.34 0.76 -12.68
C GLU A 35 -3.58 1.42 -11.51
N PHE A 36 -2.71 2.38 -11.83
CA PHE A 36 -1.99 3.16 -10.82
C PHE A 36 -2.95 3.93 -9.90
N GLY A 37 -4.01 4.53 -10.47
CA GLY A 37 -5.04 5.21 -9.68
C GLY A 37 -5.78 4.27 -8.73
N GLY A 38 -6.06 3.04 -9.16
CA GLY A 38 -6.65 2.00 -8.32
C GLY A 38 -5.76 1.64 -7.13
N ILE A 39 -4.48 1.36 -7.39
CA ILE A 39 -3.49 1.06 -6.34
C ILE A 39 -3.40 2.21 -5.35
N PHE A 40 -3.27 3.45 -5.84
CA PHE A 40 -3.16 4.62 -4.97
C PHE A 40 -4.37 4.81 -4.07
N SER A 41 -5.58 4.62 -4.60
CA SER A 41 -6.83 4.70 -3.83
C SER A 41 -6.86 3.66 -2.70
N SER A 42 -6.48 2.41 -3.00
CA SER A 42 -6.40 1.34 -1.99
C SER A 42 -5.32 1.64 -0.94
N THR A 43 -4.14 2.10 -1.35
CA THR A 43 -3.07 2.50 -0.42
C THR A 43 -3.51 3.61 0.53
N LEU A 44 -4.24 4.63 0.04
CA LEU A 44 -4.76 5.70 0.89
C LEU A 44 -5.78 5.18 1.91
N ARG A 45 -6.67 4.26 1.51
CA ARG A 45 -7.64 3.64 2.43
C ARG A 45 -6.94 2.84 3.52
N ALA A 46 -5.97 2.00 3.13
CA ALA A 46 -5.14 1.24 4.06
C ALA A 46 -4.40 2.16 5.05
N LEU A 47 -3.84 3.28 4.55
CA LEU A 47 -3.15 4.26 5.38
C LEU A 47 -4.08 4.94 6.39
N TRP A 48 -5.29 5.32 5.99
CA TRP A 48 -6.24 5.95 6.92
C TRP A 48 -6.69 4.98 8.03
N GLU A 49 -6.91 3.71 7.71
CA GLU A 49 -7.23 2.71 8.74
C GLU A 49 -6.03 2.42 9.65
N ALA A 50 -4.81 2.37 9.11
CA ALA A 50 -3.61 2.28 9.93
C ALA A 50 -3.50 3.49 10.89
N GLN A 51 -3.73 4.71 10.40
CA GLN A 51 -3.75 5.92 11.22
C GLN A 51 -4.83 5.88 12.30
N LYS A 52 -6.03 5.42 11.97
CA LYS A 52 -7.14 5.26 12.91
C LYS A 52 -6.81 4.24 14.01
N MET A 53 -6.17 3.13 13.65
CA MET A 53 -5.69 2.15 14.62
C MET A 53 -4.63 2.78 15.54
N MET A 54 -3.68 3.53 14.98
CA MET A 54 -2.66 4.25 15.75
C MET A 54 -3.27 5.24 16.76
N GLU A 55 -4.30 5.99 16.37
CA GLU A 55 -5.01 6.88 17.29
C GLU A 55 -5.81 6.12 18.36
N THR A 56 -6.33 4.94 18.02
CA THR A 56 -7.02 4.06 18.99
C THR A 56 -6.04 3.56 20.06
N ILE A 57 -4.84 3.13 19.64
CA ILE A 57 -3.79 2.68 20.56
C ILE A 57 -3.31 3.85 21.43
N LYS A 58 -3.10 5.02 20.84
CA LYS A 58 -2.71 6.24 21.55
C LYS A 58 -3.75 6.72 22.57
N GLY A 59 -5.03 6.45 22.33
CA GLY A 59 -6.12 6.73 23.27
C GLY A 59 -6.26 5.73 24.41
N SER A 60 -5.58 4.57 24.33
CA SER A 60 -5.64 3.52 25.35
C SER A 60 -4.63 3.73 26.49
N GLN A 61 -4.83 3.04 27.61
CA GLN A 61 -3.92 3.12 28.75
C GLN A 61 -2.60 2.42 28.42
N PHE A 62 -1.47 3.04 28.76
CA PHE A 62 -0.13 2.52 28.43
C PHE A 62 0.09 1.07 28.91
N SER A 63 -0.40 0.75 30.11
CA SER A 63 -0.27 -0.58 30.73
C SER A 63 -0.98 -1.70 29.95
N SER A 64 -2.03 -1.38 29.19
CA SER A 64 -2.78 -2.37 28.42
C SER A 64 -2.37 -2.45 26.95
N ILE A 65 -1.52 -1.53 26.45
CA ILE A 65 -1.12 -1.51 25.04
C ILE A 65 -0.48 -2.84 24.64
N TYR A 66 0.54 -3.27 25.39
CA TYR A 66 1.27 -4.49 25.07
C TYR A 66 0.39 -5.75 25.17
N SER A 67 -0.47 -5.87 26.19
CA SER A 67 -1.30 -7.06 26.36
C SER A 67 -2.46 -7.15 25.37
N THR A 68 -2.93 -6.00 24.87
CA THR A 68 -4.16 -5.93 24.06
C THR A 68 -3.85 -5.90 22.56
N TYR A 69 -2.80 -5.18 22.16
CA TYR A 69 -2.52 -4.89 20.76
C TYR A 69 -1.33 -5.66 20.19
N ASN A 70 -0.57 -6.40 21.00
CA ASN A 70 0.52 -7.20 20.45
C ASN A 70 -0.01 -8.36 19.61
N ASN A 71 0.43 -8.46 18.35
CA ASN A 71 -0.08 -9.39 17.33
C ASN A 71 -1.60 -9.28 17.13
N TYR A 72 -2.16 -8.09 17.34
CA TYR A 72 -3.57 -7.87 17.13
C TYR A 72 -3.88 -7.73 15.65
N ILE A 73 -4.83 -8.54 15.17
CA ILE A 73 -5.29 -8.55 13.78
C ILE A 73 -6.63 -7.83 13.72
N PHE A 74 -6.80 -6.97 12.72
CA PHE A 74 -8.04 -6.25 12.49
C PHE A 74 -8.42 -6.20 11.02
N ASP A 75 -9.74 -6.06 10.79
CA ASP A 75 -10.28 -5.88 9.45
C ASP A 75 -10.21 -4.41 9.02
N VAL A 76 -9.74 -4.19 7.79
CA VAL A 76 -9.58 -2.85 7.22
C VAL A 76 -10.91 -2.40 6.61
N SER A 77 -11.45 -1.29 7.10
CA SER A 77 -12.71 -0.77 6.59
C SER A 77 -12.58 -0.27 5.15
N GLY A 78 -13.61 -0.49 4.32
CA GLY A 78 -13.63 -0.02 2.93
C GLY A 78 -13.01 -0.97 1.90
N PHE A 79 -12.60 -2.18 2.33
CA PHE A 79 -12.28 -3.33 1.47
C PHE A 79 -13.37 -4.40 1.60
N ALA A 80 -13.44 -5.32 0.63
CA ALA A 80 -14.26 -6.51 0.77
C ALA A 80 -13.66 -7.46 1.83
N SER A 81 -14.46 -8.37 2.36
CA SER A 81 -13.98 -9.39 3.30
C SER A 81 -12.84 -10.19 2.65
N TYR A 82 -11.73 -10.37 3.37
CA TYR A 82 -10.51 -11.05 2.92
C TYR A 82 -9.69 -10.33 1.82
N ASP A 83 -10.00 -9.07 1.51
CA ASP A 83 -9.18 -8.27 0.59
C ASP A 83 -8.19 -7.34 1.30
N ALA A 84 -8.23 -7.26 2.64
CA ALA A 84 -7.25 -6.52 3.41
C ALA A 84 -7.22 -6.96 4.88
N LYS A 85 -6.02 -6.97 5.46
CA LYS A 85 -5.78 -7.23 6.88
C LYS A 85 -4.79 -6.24 7.46
N GLY A 86 -5.09 -5.78 8.66
CA GLY A 86 -4.20 -4.96 9.45
C GLY A 86 -3.66 -5.76 10.63
N ILE A 87 -2.38 -5.58 10.92
CA ILE A 87 -1.67 -6.26 12.01
C ILE A 87 -0.95 -5.21 12.84
N VAL A 88 -0.95 -5.41 14.15
CA VAL A 88 -0.26 -4.54 15.09
C VAL A 88 0.82 -5.32 15.81
N TYR A 89 2.06 -4.83 15.75
CA TYR A 89 3.19 -5.32 16.51
C TYR A 89 3.55 -4.32 17.60
N VAL A 90 3.76 -4.82 18.82
CA VAL A 90 4.16 -3.99 19.95
C VAL A 90 5.43 -4.56 20.57
N ASP A 91 6.54 -3.85 20.40
CA ASP A 91 7.85 -4.24 20.92
C ASP A 91 8.26 -3.34 22.08
N LYS A 92 8.98 -3.91 23.04
CA LYS A 92 9.61 -3.14 24.12
C LYS A 92 10.95 -2.59 23.64
N GLU A 93 11.03 -1.27 23.46
CA GLU A 93 12.19 -0.64 22.87
C GLU A 93 13.40 -0.73 23.82
N GLY A 94 14.46 -1.41 23.38
CA GLY A 94 15.67 -1.60 24.20
C GLY A 94 15.41 -2.39 25.50
N GLY A 95 14.35 -3.20 25.55
CA GLY A 95 13.97 -3.98 26.74
C GLY A 95 13.39 -3.13 27.89
N ARG A 96 13.04 -1.87 27.63
CA ARG A 96 12.46 -0.99 28.64
C ARG A 96 10.94 -1.18 28.70
N ASP A 97 10.40 -1.16 29.91
CA ASP A 97 8.94 -1.25 30.12
C ASP A 97 8.22 0.09 29.96
N ASP A 98 8.94 1.21 29.88
CA ASP A 98 8.40 2.57 29.79
C ASP A 98 8.33 3.13 28.36
N LEU A 99 8.79 2.35 27.37
CA LEU A 99 8.85 2.73 25.97
C LEU A 99 8.45 1.55 25.08
N LEU A 100 7.31 1.71 24.40
CA LEU A 100 6.78 0.73 23.47
C LEU A 100 6.92 1.25 22.04
N ARG A 101 7.48 0.43 21.14
CA ARG A 101 7.41 0.62 19.70
C ARG A 101 6.15 -0.05 19.20
N VAL A 102 5.25 0.76 18.64
CA VAL A 102 4.02 0.27 18.02
C VAL A 102 4.20 0.38 16.52
N THR A 103 4.06 -0.74 15.84
CA THR A 103 4.14 -0.85 14.39
C THR A 103 2.80 -1.37 13.89
N VAL A 104 2.12 -0.58 13.07
CA VAL A 104 0.86 -0.98 12.42
C VAL A 104 1.15 -1.21 10.95
N VAL A 105 0.90 -2.43 10.49
CA VAL A 105 1.11 -2.86 9.11
C VAL A 105 -0.25 -3.19 8.50
N VAL A 106 -0.44 -2.83 7.24
CA VAL A 106 -1.67 -3.19 6.51
C VAL A 106 -1.33 -3.82 5.18
N CYS A 107 -1.78 -5.06 5.00
CA CYS A 107 -1.70 -5.81 3.75
C CYS A 107 -3.05 -5.77 3.05
N PHE A 108 -3.05 -5.62 1.72
CA PHE A 108 -4.29 -5.47 0.97
C PHE A 108 -4.15 -5.86 -0.49
N ARG A 109 -5.29 -6.19 -1.11
CA ARG A 109 -5.41 -6.45 -2.54
C ARG A 109 -5.69 -5.15 -3.30
N ALA A 110 -4.90 -4.89 -4.32
CA ALA A 110 -5.10 -3.82 -5.28
C ALA A 110 -5.20 -4.40 -6.69
N GLY A 111 -6.44 -4.53 -7.18
CA GLY A 111 -6.72 -5.19 -8.46
C GLY A 111 -6.32 -6.66 -8.42
N ARG A 112 -5.35 -7.06 -9.27
CA ARG A 112 -4.86 -8.44 -9.36
C ARG A 112 -3.65 -8.72 -8.48
N ARG A 113 -3.15 -7.70 -7.77
CA ARG A 113 -1.92 -7.78 -6.98
C ARG A 113 -2.23 -7.67 -5.49
N ILE A 114 -1.48 -8.40 -4.69
CA ILE A 114 -1.46 -8.25 -3.24
C ILE A 114 -0.27 -7.36 -2.88
N ILE A 115 -0.51 -6.41 -2.00
CA ILE A 115 0.45 -5.42 -1.51
C ILE A 115 0.71 -5.74 -0.03
N GLY A 116 1.94 -6.13 0.26
CA GLY A 116 2.33 -6.67 1.56
C GLY A 116 2.93 -8.07 1.41
N GLU A 117 3.51 -8.57 2.50
CA GLU A 117 4.06 -9.93 2.60
C GLU A 117 2.99 -10.99 2.87
N ASP A 118 1.87 -10.60 3.49
CA ASP A 118 0.69 -11.45 3.71
C ASP A 118 0.01 -11.75 2.35
N LEU A 119 0.26 -12.96 1.82
CA LEU A 119 -0.13 -13.40 0.48
C LEU A 119 -1.54 -13.98 0.43
N ASP A 120 -2.07 -14.45 1.55
CA ASP A 120 -3.42 -15.01 1.63
C ASP A 120 -4.42 -14.09 2.37
N LEU A 121 -3.93 -13.00 2.97
CA LEU A 121 -4.69 -11.96 3.65
C LEU A 121 -5.46 -12.49 4.85
N ASP A 122 -4.83 -13.36 5.65
CA ASP A 122 -5.36 -13.89 6.90
C ASP A 122 -4.82 -13.17 8.16
N GLY A 123 -3.71 -12.44 8.02
CA GLY A 123 -3.04 -11.69 9.09
C GLY A 123 -2.06 -12.51 9.93
N VAL A 124 -1.72 -13.73 9.51
CA VAL A 124 -0.78 -14.65 10.16
C VAL A 124 0.46 -14.80 9.28
N LEU A 125 1.65 -14.80 9.88
CA LEU A 125 2.88 -14.98 9.11
C LEU A 125 3.04 -16.45 8.71
N ASP A 126 2.79 -16.74 7.44
CA ASP A 126 2.85 -18.09 6.89
C ASP A 126 4.20 -18.44 6.26
N GLY A 127 4.38 -19.74 5.99
CA GLY A 127 5.59 -20.27 5.38
C GLY A 127 5.83 -19.70 3.99
N GLY A 128 6.83 -18.83 3.86
CA GLY A 128 7.21 -18.20 2.59
C GLY A 128 6.79 -16.74 2.45
N GLU A 129 6.13 -16.17 3.45
CA GLU A 129 5.73 -14.76 3.48
C GLU A 129 6.81 -13.85 4.06
N ASP A 130 7.57 -14.35 5.04
CA ASP A 130 8.71 -13.67 5.67
C ASP A 130 9.90 -13.54 4.69
N SER A 131 9.84 -12.53 3.82
CA SER A 131 10.82 -12.37 2.75
C SER A 131 12.16 -11.86 3.25
N ASN A 132 12.20 -11.23 4.42
CA ASN A 132 13.42 -10.65 4.98
C ASN A 132 13.92 -11.34 6.26
N GLY A 133 13.19 -12.33 6.78
CA GLY A 133 13.58 -13.17 7.92
C GLY A 133 13.44 -12.48 9.27
N ASN A 134 12.59 -11.46 9.41
CA ASN A 134 12.45 -10.68 10.63
C ASN A 134 11.34 -11.21 11.57
N GLY A 135 10.59 -12.23 11.15
CA GLY A 135 9.53 -12.85 11.95
C GLY A 135 8.27 -11.99 12.11
N ARG A 136 8.04 -11.00 11.24
CA ARG A 136 6.82 -10.19 11.16
C ARG A 136 6.40 -10.02 9.71
N ILE A 137 5.14 -9.65 9.48
CA ILE A 137 4.64 -9.28 8.17
C ILE A 137 5.01 -7.82 7.90
N ASP A 138 5.66 -7.55 6.78
CA ASP A 138 5.92 -6.19 6.30
C ASP A 138 5.01 -5.79 5.13
N SER A 139 4.73 -4.49 5.02
CA SER A 139 3.96 -3.92 3.91
C SER A 139 4.44 -2.50 3.60
N PRO A 140 4.32 -2.03 2.34
CA PRO A 140 4.51 -0.62 2.02
C PRO A 140 3.65 0.35 2.83
N VAL A 141 2.53 -0.12 3.39
CA VAL A 141 1.70 0.64 4.33
C VAL A 141 2.04 0.19 5.74
N GLU A 142 3.07 0.84 6.31
CA GLU A 142 3.53 0.65 7.68
C GLU A 142 3.61 2.01 8.39
N LEU A 143 3.09 2.06 9.62
CA LEU A 143 3.23 3.20 10.52
C LEU A 143 3.92 2.75 11.80
N VAL A 144 5.04 3.40 12.11
CA VAL A 144 5.80 3.13 13.34
C VAL A 144 5.74 4.35 14.23
N THR A 145 5.42 4.16 15.50
CA THR A 145 5.56 5.20 16.53
C THR A 145 6.17 4.64 17.80
N LEU A 146 6.71 5.54 18.62
CA LEU A 146 7.14 5.24 19.97
C LEU A 146 6.12 5.85 20.94
N VAL A 147 5.57 5.03 21.81
CA VAL A 147 4.67 5.44 22.89
C VAL A 147 5.42 5.26 24.20
N THR A 148 5.44 6.31 25.02
CA THR A 148 5.99 6.23 26.38
C THR A 148 4.88 6.39 27.41
N SER A 149 5.09 5.82 28.59
CA SER A 149 4.22 6.06 29.72
C SER A 149 4.15 7.56 30.00
N ARG A 150 2.94 8.13 30.04
CA ARG A 150 2.75 9.42 30.70
C ARG A 150 2.97 9.19 32.20
N TYR A 151 3.76 10.07 32.81
CA TYR A 151 4.11 10.06 34.24
C TYR A 151 2.93 9.74 35.16
#